data_AF-A0A3R7VQT9-F1
#
_entry.id   AF-A0A3R7VQT9-F1
#
_cell.length_a   1.000
_cell.length_b   1.000
_cell.length_c   1.000
_cell.angle_alpha   90.00
_cell.angle_beta   90.00
_cell.angle_gamma   90.00
#
_symmetry.space_group_name_H-M   'P 1'
#
loop_
_entity.id
_entity.type
_entity.pdbx_description
1 polymer ?
#
loop_
_entity_poly.entity_id
_entity_poly.type
_entity_poly.pdbx_seq_one_letter_code
_entity_poly.pdbx_strand_id
1 'polypeptide(L)'
;MKRITVNISNEAYSTLNEYKAINDLETVDDALDQIILTHTEHILPKKRIYKDIYYEIVKEDNIWTVKYYKLNSSENLEQLPTVHRHINRPPEEEIKQDIDRSFYSKESS
;
A
#
# COMPACT_ATOMS: atom_id res chain seq x y z
N MET A 1 12.87 7.22 -10.63
CA MET A 1 12.63 5.90 -10.02
C MET A 1 12.64 6.07 -8.51
N LYS A 2 11.55 5.74 -7.80
CA LYS A 2 11.50 5.85 -6.33
C LYS A 2 12.33 4.72 -5.73
N ARG A 3 13.29 5.05 -4.85
CA ARG A 3 14.14 4.07 -4.18
C ARG A 3 13.46 3.61 -2.90
N ILE A 4 13.28 2.31 -2.72
CA ILE A 4 12.79 1.73 -1.46
C ILE A 4 14.01 1.28 -0.68
N THR A 5 14.07 1.65 0.60
CA THR A 5 15.11 1.15 1.52
C THR A 5 14.45 0.14 2.45
N VAL A 6 14.94 -1.09 2.44
CA VAL A 6 14.45 -2.18 3.30
C VAL A 6 15.57 -2.57 4.25
N ASN A 7 15.29 -2.52 5.56
CA ASN A 7 16.21 -3.02 6.57
C ASN A 7 15.89 -4.50 6.82
N ILE A 8 16.86 -5.37 6.61
CA ILE A 8 16.71 -6.82 6.79
C ILE A 8 17.77 -7.36 7.77
N SER A 9 17.46 -8.49 8.41
CA SER A 9 18.42 -9.17 9.28
C SER A 9 19.56 -9.80 8.47
N ASN A 10 20.68 -10.09 9.14
CA ASN A 10 21.82 -10.79 8.51
C ASN A 10 21.41 -12.18 7.98
N GLU A 11 20.50 -12.87 8.68
CA GLU A 11 19.97 -14.16 8.25
C GLU A 11 19.17 -14.01 6.96
N ALA A 12 18.26 -13.04 6.88
CA ALA A 12 17.50 -12.76 5.67
C ALA A 12 18.41 -12.36 4.49
N TYR A 13 19.47 -11.59 4.76
CA TYR A 13 20.47 -11.25 3.74
C TYR A 13 21.25 -12.47 3.25
N SER A 14 21.57 -13.43 4.12
CA SER A 14 22.20 -14.69 3.73
C SER A 14 21.29 -15.50 2.81
N THR A 15 20.03 -15.67 3.19
CA THR A 15 19.01 -16.36 2.39
C THR A 15 18.82 -15.72 1.02
N LEU A 16 18.83 -14.39 0.94
CA LEU A 16 18.75 -13.68 -0.35
C LEU A 16 19.99 -13.91 -1.22
N ASN A 17 21.18 -14.03 -0.64
CA ASN A 17 22.39 -14.36 -1.41
C ASN A 17 22.36 -15.79 -1.95
N GLU A 18 21.82 -16.75 -1.19
CA GLU A 18 21.61 -18.11 -1.67
C GLU A 18 20.58 -18.14 -2.81
N TYR A 19 19.44 -17.44 -2.64
CA TYR A 19 18.43 -17.29 -3.69
C TYR A 19 19.02 -16.66 -4.96
N LYS A 20 19.81 -15.60 -4.80
CA LYS A 20 20.53 -14.93 -5.89
C LYS A 20 21.42 -15.92 -6.67
N ALA A 21 22.19 -16.75 -5.95
CA ALA A 21 23.07 -17.74 -6.57
C ALA A 21 22.30 -18.87 -7.28
N ILE A 22 21.16 -19.29 -6.75
CA ILE A 22 20.32 -20.34 -7.35
C ILE A 22 19.65 -19.85 -8.65
N ASN A 23 19.31 -18.56 -8.73
CA ASN A 23 18.59 -17.97 -9.85
C ASN A 23 19.51 -17.19 -10.82
N ASP A 24 20.83 -17.36 -10.71
CA ASP A 24 21.84 -16.70 -11.56
C ASP A 24 21.69 -15.16 -11.63
N LEU A 25 21.37 -14.54 -10.49
CA LEU A 25 21.18 -13.09 -10.39
C LEU A 25 22.48 -12.37 -10.02
N GLU A 26 22.64 -11.14 -10.49
CA GLU A 26 23.88 -10.36 -10.30
C GLU A 26 23.96 -9.77 -8.88
N THR A 27 22.87 -9.21 -8.39
CA THR A 27 22.83 -8.50 -7.10
C THR A 27 21.73 -8.99 -6.15
N VAL A 28 21.87 -8.67 -4.86
CA VAL A 28 20.81 -8.91 -3.87
C VAL A 28 19.58 -8.05 -4.15
N ASP A 29 19.77 -6.88 -4.76
CA ASP A 29 18.67 -6.01 -5.20
C ASP A 29 17.87 -6.68 -6.32
N ASP A 30 18.52 -7.34 -7.29
CA ASP A 30 17.84 -8.11 -8.34
C ASP A 30 17.05 -9.29 -7.75
N ALA A 31 17.60 -9.94 -6.71
CA ALA A 31 16.89 -10.99 -5.97
C ALA A 31 15.65 -10.45 -5.26
N LEU A 32 15.75 -9.29 -4.61
CA LEU A 32 14.61 -8.62 -3.99
C LEU A 32 13.56 -8.21 -5.02
N ASP A 33 13.98 -7.61 -6.13
CA ASP A 33 13.09 -7.19 -7.21
C ASP A 33 12.38 -8.40 -7.83
N GLN A 34 13.08 -9.50 -8.10
CA GLN A 34 12.47 -10.71 -8.63
C GLN A 34 11.48 -11.34 -7.63
N ILE A 35 11.81 -11.40 -6.33
CA ILE A 35 10.90 -11.89 -5.29
C ILE A 35 9.66 -11.01 -5.21
N ILE A 36 9.82 -9.69 -5.21
CA ILE A 36 8.72 -8.73 -5.22
C ILE A 36 7.87 -8.96 -6.46
N LEU A 37 8.46 -9.00 -7.66
CA LEU A 37 7.74 -9.20 -8.92
C LEU A 37 6.96 -10.52 -8.91
N THR A 38 7.63 -11.63 -8.62
CA THR A 38 7.05 -13.00 -8.58
C THR A 38 5.90 -13.10 -7.59
N HIS A 39 6.05 -12.53 -6.39
CA HIS A 39 4.99 -12.57 -5.39
C HIS A 39 3.96 -11.46 -5.55
N THR A 40 4.24 -10.43 -6.36
CA THR A 40 3.25 -9.42 -6.75
C THR A 40 2.36 -9.86 -7.90
N GLU A 41 2.74 -10.86 -8.70
CA GLU A 41 1.84 -11.48 -9.69
C GLU A 41 0.66 -12.19 -9.01
N HIS A 42 0.89 -12.77 -7.82
CA HIS A 42 -0.15 -13.33 -6.95
C HIS A 42 -0.89 -12.28 -6.11
N ILE A 43 -0.42 -11.02 -6.08
CA ILE A 43 -1.25 -9.90 -5.60
C ILE A 43 -2.27 -9.64 -6.71
N LEU A 44 -3.35 -10.42 -6.65
CA LEU A 44 -4.52 -10.38 -7.53
C LEU A 44 -4.78 -8.95 -8.02
N PRO A 45 -5.11 -8.72 -9.30
CA PRO A 45 -5.60 -7.44 -9.80
C PRO A 45 -6.73 -6.86 -8.93
N LYS A 46 -7.54 -7.72 -8.28
CA LYS A 46 -8.56 -7.37 -7.30
C LYS A 46 -8.03 -6.71 -6.01
N LYS A 47 -6.82 -7.06 -5.56
CA LYS A 47 -6.14 -6.40 -4.42
C LYS A 47 -5.41 -5.11 -4.81
N ARG A 48 -5.06 -4.93 -6.09
CA ARG A 48 -4.53 -3.64 -6.61
C ARG A 48 -5.59 -2.54 -6.64
N ILE A 49 -6.88 -2.87 -6.69
CA ILE A 49 -7.97 -1.88 -6.77
C ILE A 49 -8.04 -1.00 -5.51
N TYR A 50 -7.40 -1.42 -4.42
CA TYR A 50 -7.58 -0.77 -3.12
C TYR A 50 -6.26 -0.37 -2.42
N LYS A 51 -5.10 -0.86 -2.90
CA LYS A 51 -3.78 -0.58 -2.29
C LYS A 51 -3.32 0.88 -2.42
N ASP A 52 -4.00 1.68 -3.23
CA ASP A 52 -3.65 3.08 -3.52
C ASP A 52 -4.71 4.07 -3.01
N ILE A 53 -5.40 3.74 -1.90
CA ILE A 53 -6.27 4.72 -1.23
C ILE A 53 -5.41 5.67 -0.40
N TYR A 54 -5.17 6.85 -0.97
CA TYR A 54 -4.56 7.97 -0.27
C TYR A 54 -5.63 8.68 0.55
N TYR A 55 -5.25 9.32 1.64
CA TYR A 55 -6.17 10.13 2.42
C TYR A 55 -5.56 11.48 2.78
N GLU A 56 -6.45 12.47 2.89
CA GLU A 56 -6.14 13.80 3.36
C GLU A 56 -7.03 14.09 4.57
N ILE A 57 -6.41 14.56 5.66
CA ILE A 57 -7.14 14.99 6.84
C ILE A 57 -7.20 16.52 6.81
N VAL A 58 -8.40 17.05 6.57
CA VAL A 58 -8.66 18.49 6.64
C VAL A 58 -9.48 18.81 7.88
N LYS A 59 -9.23 19.97 8.48
CA LYS A 59 -10.10 20.51 9.55
C LYS A 59 -10.94 21.62 8.96
N GLU A 60 -12.25 21.41 8.90
CA GLU A 60 -13.23 22.39 8.43
C GLU A 60 -14.09 22.77 9.64
N ASP A 61 -14.03 24.04 10.05
CA ASP A 61 -14.59 24.56 11.32
C ASP A 61 -14.13 23.76 12.55
N ASN A 62 -15.03 22.95 13.11
CA ASN A 62 -14.82 22.12 14.31
C ASN A 62 -14.89 20.62 13.99
N ILE A 63 -14.87 20.24 12.71
CA ILE A 63 -14.98 18.85 12.27
C ILE A 63 -13.71 18.45 11.50
N TRP A 64 -13.13 17.32 11.88
CA TRP A 64 -12.04 16.69 11.15
C TRP A 64 -12.62 15.82 10.06
N THR A 65 -12.28 16.10 8.81
CA THR A 65 -12.80 15.41 7.63
C THR A 65 -11.68 14.66 6.94
N VAL A 66 -11.88 13.36 6.72
CA VAL A 66 -10.96 12.50 5.98
C VAL A 66 -11.50 12.32 4.56
N LYS A 67 -10.78 12.85 3.57
CA LYS A 67 -11.07 12.70 2.15
C LYS A 67 -10.17 11.60 1.59
N TYR A 68 -10.74 10.70 0.80
CA TYR A 68 -10.00 9.59 0.20
C TYR A 68 -9.78 9.82 -1.29
N TYR A 69 -8.66 9.33 -1.81
CA TYR A 69 -8.26 9.50 -3.21
C TYR A 69 -7.70 8.19 -3.74
N LYS A 70 -7.76 8.01 -5.05
CA LYS A 70 -7.16 6.87 -5.72
C LYS A 70 -6.37 7.33 -6.95
N LEU A 71 -5.26 6.65 -7.21
CA LEU A 71 -4.51 6.86 -8.44
C LEU A 71 -5.30 6.32 -9.65
N ASN A 72 -5.52 7.17 -10.64
CA ASN A 72 -6.13 6.76 -11.90
C ASN A 72 -5.08 6.31 -12.93
N SER A 73 -5.53 5.83 -14.08
CA SER A 73 -4.66 5.33 -15.16
C SER A 73 -3.72 6.38 -15.76
N SER A 74 -3.91 7.65 -15.43
CA SER A 74 -3.07 8.78 -15.86
C SER A 74 -2.14 9.27 -14.74
N GLU A 75 -1.94 8.46 -13.70
CA GLU A 75 -1.13 8.78 -12.51
C GLU A 75 -1.61 10.02 -11.73
N ASN A 76 -2.87 10.42 -11.90
CA ASN A 76 -3.48 11.52 -11.14
C ASN A 76 -4.27 10.98 -9.95
N LEU A 77 -4.30 11.74 -8.85
CA LEU A 77 -5.16 11.46 -7.71
C LEU A 77 -6.58 11.93 -7.99
N GLU A 78 -7.51 10.99 -8.06
CA GLU A 78 -8.94 11.24 -8.18
C GLU A 78 -9.62 11.09 -6.81
N GLN A 79 -10.40 12.08 -6.40
CA GLN A 79 -11.10 12.03 -5.11
C GLN A 79 -12.23 11.01 -5.15
N LEU A 80 -12.26 10.11 -4.18
CA LEU A 80 -13.34 9.18 -3.96
C LEU A 80 -14.55 9.89 -3.32
N PRO A 81 -15.78 9.47 -3.63
CA PRO A 81 -16.99 10.09 -3.10
C PRO A 81 -17.17 9.88 -1.59
N THR A 82 -16.52 8.85 -1.03
CA THR A 82 -16.55 8.55 0.40
C THR A 82 -15.77 9.60 1.18
N VAL A 83 -16.35 10.06 2.29
CA VAL A 83 -15.75 11.02 3.22
C VAL A 83 -16.15 10.63 4.65
N HIS A 84 -15.19 10.60 5.57
CA HIS A 84 -15.48 10.40 7.00
C HIS A 84 -15.29 11.70 7.79
N ARG A 85 -16.11 11.89 8.82
CA ARG A 85 -16.13 13.10 9.65
C ARG A 85 -16.05 12.70 11.11
N HIS A 86 -15.15 13.35 11.83
CA HIS A 86 -14.81 13.03 13.22
C HIS A 86 -14.80 14.33 14.05
N ILE A 87 -15.24 14.22 15.30
CA ILE A 87 -15.24 15.34 16.26
C ILE A 87 -13.79 15.65 16.71
N ASN A 88 -12.97 14.61 16.86
CA ASN A 88 -11.55 14.70 17.15
C ASN A 88 -10.74 14.30 15.91
N ARG A 89 -9.45 14.64 15.86
CA ARG A 89 -8.57 14.18 14.78
C ARG A 89 -8.46 12.65 14.89
N PRO A 90 -8.88 11.88 13.86
CA PRO A 90 -8.82 10.44 13.92
C PRO A 90 -7.35 9.97 13.91
N PRO A 91 -6.97 8.96 14.72
CA PRO A 91 -5.68 8.30 14.63
C PRO A 91 -5.59 7.46 13.35
N GLU A 92 -4.37 7.16 12.92
CA GLU A 92 -4.10 6.41 11.69
C GLU A 92 -4.80 5.04 11.65
N GLU A 93 -4.86 4.34 12.79
CA GLU A 93 -5.51 3.03 12.88
C GLU A 93 -7.03 3.08 12.70
N GLU A 94 -7.69 4.17 13.11
CA GLU A 94 -9.11 4.39 12.84
C GLU A 94 -9.35 4.61 11.34
N ILE A 95 -8.48 5.40 10.70
CA ILE A 95 -8.54 5.65 9.25
C ILE A 95 -8.34 4.35 8.46
N LYS A 96 -7.42 3.48 8.89
CA LYS A 96 -7.21 2.16 8.27
C LYS A 96 -8.45 1.28 8.36
N GLN A 97 -9.09 1.23 9.53
CA GLN A 97 -10.34 0.48 9.72
C GLN A 97 -11.48 1.03 8.87
N ASP A 98 -11.59 2.35 8.75
CA ASP A 98 -12.58 3.02 7.90
C ASP A 98 -12.34 2.71 6.42
N ILE A 99 -11.09 2.65 6.00
CA ILE A 99 -10.69 2.25 4.65
C ILE A 99 -11.09 0.78 4.40
N ASP A 100 -10.72 -0.13 5.30
CA ASP A 100 -11.08 -1.55 5.21
C ASP A 100 -12.60 -1.74 5.13
N ARG A 101 -13.34 -1.06 5.99
CA ARG A 101 -14.81 -1.12 5.99
C ARG A 101 -15.40 -0.57 4.70
N SER A 102 -14.94 0.59 4.23
CA SER A 102 -15.60 1.32 3.16
C SER A 102 -15.26 0.80 1.78
N PHE A 103 -14.07 0.21 1.62
CA PHE A 103 -13.54 -0.15 0.32
C PHE A 103 -13.20 -1.65 0.19
N TYR A 104 -13.00 -2.39 1.29
CA TYR A 104 -12.58 -3.79 1.24
C TYR A 104 -13.63 -4.80 1.75
N SER A 105 -14.62 -4.38 2.55
CA SER A 105 -15.56 -5.30 3.22
C SER A 105 -16.68 -5.89 2.34
N LYS A 106 -16.79 -5.50 1.06
CA LYS A 106 -17.90 -5.91 0.16
C LYS A 106 -17.68 -7.22 -0.63
N GLU A 107 -16.56 -7.94 -0.46
CA GLU A 107 -16.32 -9.20 -1.19
C GLU A 107 -16.70 -10.48 -0.40
N SER A 108 -17.63 -10.41 0.55
CA SER A 108 -18.20 -11.58 1.22
C SER A 108 -19.73 -11.53 1.23
N SER A 109 -20.34 -11.60 0.05
CA SER A 109 -21.75 -11.95 -0.15
C SER A 109 -21.94 -12.54 -1.55
#